data_AF-A0A973WYC4-F1
#
_entry.id   AF-A0A973WYC4-F1
#
_cell.length_a   1.000
_cell.length_b   1.000
_cell.length_c   1.000
_cell.angle_alpha   90.00
_cell.angle_beta   90.00
_cell.angle_gamma   90.00
#
_symmetry.space_group_name_H-M   'P 1'
#
loop_
_entity.id
_entity.type
_entity.pdbx_description
1 polymer ?
#
loop_
_entity_poly.entity_id
_entity_poly.type
_entity_poly.pdbx_seq_one_letter_code
_entity_poly.pdbx_strand_id
1 'polypeptide(L)'
;MAVADKLRRLAPAAGAIAYPFLLDGFHLAVSPADDPISFWRLALAALLLLAATAAPLLGLACAYWMTKPAPSSFELRARRLAYLSIGTPPLFVLTGVGLGLLHIHVSDELVWVAGWLAACLYALLAGEQERPATSAAMVPSIARWRVTHGIAAAVILLYVAFHLTNHLLGLLGPEVHAAVMKMGRTVYRSSVVEPALVALMLFQVAVGVRLAWRWSSLPADAFRVFQIGSGVYLAAFIVTHLNSAFVSARAVHHIDTNWDWASGAPTGLIHDAWSIRLVPHYALGVFFVLAHLASGLRGILIAHGMATAVANRIWATGLGAGALIAIAIMSGLCGARI
;
A
#
# COMPACT_ATOMS: atom_id res chain seq x y z
N MET A 1 -21.20 -17.70 -17.87
CA MET A 1 -20.94 -17.92 -16.42
C MET A 1 -22.17 -17.50 -15.63
N ALA A 2 -22.51 -18.18 -14.53
CA ALA A 2 -23.66 -17.78 -13.70
C ALA A 2 -23.45 -16.40 -13.07
N VAL A 3 -24.54 -15.62 -12.89
CA VAL A 3 -24.49 -14.28 -12.29
C VAL A 3 -23.86 -14.31 -10.89
N ALA A 4 -24.20 -15.33 -10.09
CA ALA A 4 -23.63 -15.52 -8.76
C ALA A 4 -22.10 -15.65 -8.77
N ASP A 5 -21.52 -16.33 -9.76
CA ASP A 5 -20.07 -16.49 -9.87
C ASP A 5 -19.37 -15.19 -10.31
N LYS A 6 -20.03 -14.37 -11.15
CA LYS A 6 -19.55 -13.02 -11.45
C LYS A 6 -19.48 -12.18 -10.19
N LEU A 7 -20.55 -12.16 -9.40
CA LEU A 7 -20.62 -11.37 -8.17
C LEU A 7 -19.59 -11.82 -7.14
N ARG A 8 -19.39 -13.13 -6.95
CA ARG A 8 -18.32 -13.66 -6.08
C ARG A 8 -16.94 -13.16 -6.49
N ARG A 9 -16.66 -13.06 -7.80
CA ARG A 9 -15.37 -12.56 -8.31
C ARG A 9 -15.18 -11.05 -8.14
N LEU A 10 -16.23 -10.32 -7.74
CA LEU A 10 -16.17 -8.89 -7.38
C LEU A 10 -16.09 -8.67 -5.86
N ALA A 11 -16.04 -9.72 -5.04
CA ALA A 11 -15.92 -9.60 -3.58
C ALA A 11 -14.79 -8.66 -3.09
N PRO A 12 -13.60 -8.59 -3.73
CA PRO A 12 -12.56 -7.64 -3.32
C PRO A 12 -13.01 -6.17 -3.40
N ALA A 13 -13.86 -5.82 -4.36
CA ALA A 13 -14.42 -4.48 -4.48
C ALA A 13 -15.42 -4.18 -3.36
N ALA A 14 -16.21 -5.17 -2.93
CA ALA A 14 -17.09 -5.01 -1.77
C ALA A 14 -16.29 -4.76 -0.48
N GLY A 15 -15.17 -5.49 -0.29
CA GLY A 15 -14.24 -5.23 0.82
C GLY A 15 -13.62 -3.82 0.76
N ALA A 16 -13.26 -3.36 -0.44
CA ALA A 16 -12.77 -2.00 -0.62
C ALA A 16 -13.85 -0.95 -0.35
N ILE A 17 -15.10 -1.16 -0.80
CA ILE A 17 -16.25 -0.30 -0.52
C ILE A 17 -16.52 -0.20 0.99
N ALA A 18 -16.40 -1.30 1.72
CA ALA A 18 -16.63 -1.34 3.17
C ALA A 18 -15.53 -0.61 3.97
N TYR A 19 -14.34 -0.46 3.41
CA TYR A 19 -13.15 0.08 4.09
C TYR A 19 -13.36 1.40 4.85
N PRO A 20 -13.86 2.50 4.24
CA PRO A 20 -14.10 3.75 4.97
C PRO A 20 -15.01 3.57 6.17
N PHE A 21 -16.09 2.79 6.03
CA PHE A 21 -17.06 2.57 7.11
C PHE A 21 -16.49 1.76 8.28
N LEU A 22 -15.47 0.92 8.04
CA LEU A 22 -14.70 0.28 9.12
C LEU A 22 -13.89 1.31 9.91
N LEU A 23 -13.32 2.30 9.24
CA LEU A 23 -12.60 3.40 9.89
C LEU A 23 -13.57 4.32 10.66
N ASP A 24 -14.74 4.63 10.09
CA ASP A 24 -15.78 5.39 10.78
C ASP A 24 -16.26 4.67 12.04
N GLY A 25 -16.55 3.37 11.92
CA GLY A 25 -16.93 2.55 13.06
C GLY A 25 -15.84 2.49 14.13
N PHE A 26 -14.57 2.41 13.73
CA PHE A 26 -13.45 2.49 14.66
C PHE A 26 -13.46 3.83 15.40
N HIS A 27 -13.55 4.94 14.65
CA HIS A 27 -13.52 6.27 15.21
C HIS A 27 -14.67 6.46 16.21
N LEU A 28 -15.90 6.08 15.84
CA LEU A 28 -17.06 6.09 16.73
C LEU A 28 -16.84 5.27 18.01
N ALA A 29 -16.17 4.12 17.92
CA ALA A 29 -15.88 3.28 19.08
C ALA A 29 -14.88 3.93 20.05
N VAL A 30 -13.88 4.65 19.54
CA VAL A 30 -12.82 5.31 20.33
C VAL A 30 -13.09 6.78 20.67
N SER A 31 -14.12 7.39 20.09
CA SER A 31 -14.48 8.79 20.37
C SER A 31 -14.79 9.00 21.86
N PRO A 32 -14.39 10.16 22.43
CA PRO A 32 -14.68 10.47 23.82
C PRO A 32 -16.19 10.37 24.09
N ALA A 33 -16.54 9.66 25.17
CA ALA A 33 -17.87 9.66 25.75
C ALA A 33 -17.75 10.17 27.19
N ASP A 34 -18.88 10.52 27.82
CA ASP A 34 -18.90 10.96 29.21
C ASP A 34 -18.37 9.89 30.19
N ASP A 35 -18.41 8.62 29.78
CA ASP A 35 -17.88 7.48 30.52
C ASP A 35 -16.54 6.96 29.97
N PRO A 36 -15.67 6.38 30.83
CA PRO A 36 -14.46 5.68 30.40
C PRO A 36 -14.71 4.63 29.32
N ILE A 37 -13.74 4.42 28.42
CA ILE A 37 -13.88 3.42 27.36
C ILE A 37 -14.02 2.01 27.97
N SER A 38 -15.13 1.34 27.68
CA SER A 38 -15.38 -0.01 28.16
C SER A 38 -14.53 -1.05 27.39
N PHE A 39 -14.29 -2.21 28.00
CA PHE A 39 -13.59 -3.32 27.35
C PHE A 39 -14.22 -3.69 26.00
N TRP A 40 -15.55 -3.73 25.92
CA TRP A 40 -16.26 -4.09 24.68
C TRP A 40 -16.11 -3.04 23.58
N ARG A 41 -16.09 -1.75 23.91
CA ARG A 41 -15.80 -0.68 22.95
C ARG A 41 -14.37 -0.79 22.43
N LEU A 42 -13.41 -1.06 23.31
CA LEU A 42 -12.02 -1.27 22.92
C LEU A 42 -11.85 -2.51 22.03
N ALA A 43 -12.50 -3.62 22.36
CA ALA A 43 -12.48 -4.84 21.56
C ALA A 43 -13.09 -4.62 20.17
N LEU A 44 -14.23 -3.91 20.09
CA LEU A 44 -14.86 -3.53 18.82
C LEU A 44 -13.92 -2.66 17.98
N ALA A 45 -13.32 -1.62 18.57
CA ALA A 45 -12.35 -0.77 17.89
C ALA A 45 -11.18 -1.60 17.34
N ALA A 46 -10.57 -2.45 18.17
CA ALA A 46 -9.48 -3.32 17.74
C ALA A 46 -9.86 -4.21 16.55
N LEU A 47 -11.07 -4.81 16.57
CA LEU A 47 -11.58 -5.64 15.48
C LEU A 47 -11.82 -4.85 14.19
N LEU A 48 -12.37 -3.64 14.28
CA LEU A 48 -12.62 -2.78 13.12
C LEU A 48 -11.32 -2.31 12.47
N LEU A 49 -10.35 -1.88 13.27
CA LEU A 49 -9.03 -1.49 12.76
C LEU A 49 -8.27 -2.68 12.17
N LEU A 50 -8.38 -3.86 12.79
CA LEU A 50 -7.82 -5.10 12.26
C LEU A 50 -8.46 -5.45 10.91
N ALA A 51 -9.78 -5.35 10.79
CA ALA A 51 -10.50 -5.60 9.54
C ALA A 51 -10.08 -4.60 8.45
N ALA A 52 -9.97 -3.31 8.76
CA ALA A 52 -9.48 -2.29 7.83
C ALA A 52 -8.04 -2.57 7.38
N THR A 53 -7.15 -2.94 8.31
CA THR A 53 -5.76 -3.30 8.01
C THR A 53 -5.65 -4.59 7.21
N ALA A 54 -6.58 -5.53 7.40
CA ALA A 54 -6.63 -6.80 6.68
C ALA A 54 -7.25 -6.70 5.27
N ALA A 55 -7.81 -5.55 4.88
CA ALA A 55 -8.46 -5.36 3.58
C ALA A 55 -7.63 -5.84 2.36
N PRO A 56 -6.29 -5.66 2.31
CA PRO A 56 -5.48 -6.17 1.21
C PRO A 56 -5.43 -7.70 1.09
N LEU A 57 -5.68 -8.44 2.17
CA LEU A 57 -5.61 -9.91 2.18
C LEU A 57 -6.69 -10.52 1.30
N LEU A 58 -7.90 -9.95 1.29
CA LEU A 58 -8.99 -10.40 0.42
C LEU A 58 -8.59 -10.24 -1.06
N GLY A 59 -7.97 -9.12 -1.41
CA GLY A 59 -7.45 -8.87 -2.76
C GLY A 59 -6.40 -9.89 -3.19
N LEU A 60 -5.44 -10.19 -2.30
CA LEU A 60 -4.41 -11.22 -2.53
C LEU A 60 -5.00 -12.61 -2.72
N ALA A 61 -5.90 -13.03 -1.82
CA ALA A 61 -6.54 -14.34 -1.86
C ALA A 61 -7.35 -14.53 -3.16
N CYS A 62 -8.18 -13.54 -3.50
CA CYS A 62 -8.95 -13.54 -4.73
C CYS A 62 -8.07 -13.50 -5.99
N ALA A 63 -7.00 -12.69 -6.00
CA ALA A 63 -6.08 -12.63 -7.13
C ALA A 63 -5.32 -13.96 -7.37
N TYR A 64 -5.06 -14.71 -6.30
CA TYR A 64 -4.53 -16.07 -6.35
C TYR A 64 -5.56 -17.07 -6.86
N TRP A 65 -6.77 -17.11 -6.29
CA TRP A 65 -7.82 -18.04 -6.71
C TRP A 65 -8.29 -17.83 -8.16
N MET A 66 -8.14 -16.61 -8.70
CA MET A 66 -8.47 -16.29 -10.09
C MET A 66 -7.32 -16.53 -11.09
N THR A 67 -6.21 -17.14 -10.66
CA THR A 67 -5.09 -17.48 -11.54
C THR A 67 -5.52 -18.53 -12.58
N LYS A 68 -5.38 -18.24 -13.88
CA LYS A 68 -5.75 -19.14 -14.98
C LYS A 68 -4.86 -18.89 -16.22
N PRO A 69 -4.50 -19.92 -17.02
CA PRO A 69 -3.69 -19.76 -18.25
C PRO A 69 -4.33 -18.93 -19.36
N ALA A 70 -5.63 -19.09 -19.59
CA ALA A 70 -6.39 -18.38 -20.62
C ALA A 70 -7.65 -17.75 -19.98
N PRO A 71 -7.51 -16.65 -19.23
CA PRO A 71 -8.67 -15.99 -18.63
C PRO A 71 -9.49 -15.27 -19.71
N SER A 72 -10.81 -15.27 -19.55
CA SER A 72 -11.66 -14.37 -20.35
C SER A 72 -11.39 -12.90 -20.02
N SER A 73 -11.96 -11.99 -20.82
CA SER A 73 -11.83 -10.55 -20.55
C SER A 73 -12.40 -10.17 -19.18
N PHE A 74 -13.54 -10.74 -18.80
CA PHE A 74 -14.14 -10.54 -17.48
C PHE A 74 -13.21 -11.05 -16.37
N GLU A 75 -12.70 -12.28 -16.51
CA GLU A 75 -11.86 -12.90 -15.49
C GLU A 75 -10.57 -12.11 -15.25
N LEU A 76 -9.95 -11.60 -16.32
CA LEU A 76 -8.77 -10.75 -16.18
C LEU A 76 -9.09 -9.42 -15.50
N ARG A 77 -10.20 -8.76 -15.86
CA ARG A 77 -10.61 -7.51 -15.23
C ARG A 77 -10.91 -7.72 -13.74
N ALA A 78 -11.63 -8.77 -13.39
CA ALA A 78 -11.91 -9.14 -12.00
C ALA A 78 -10.62 -9.40 -11.21
N ARG A 79 -9.65 -10.12 -11.79
CA ARG A 79 -8.34 -10.34 -11.15
C ARG A 79 -7.54 -9.05 -10.96
N ARG A 80 -7.58 -8.13 -11.93
CA ARG A 80 -6.94 -6.81 -11.81
C ARG A 80 -7.64 -5.92 -10.80
N LEU A 81 -8.96 -6.03 -10.68
CA LEU A 81 -9.73 -5.38 -9.63
C LEU A 81 -9.34 -5.90 -8.24
N ALA A 82 -9.12 -7.22 -8.11
CA ALA A 82 -8.59 -7.82 -6.88
C ALA A 82 -7.17 -7.32 -6.55
N TYR A 83 -6.30 -7.13 -7.54
CA TYR A 83 -5.00 -6.48 -7.30
C TYR A 83 -5.15 -5.01 -6.90
N LEU A 84 -6.04 -4.26 -7.56
CA LEU A 84 -6.29 -2.85 -7.24
C LEU A 84 -6.79 -2.68 -5.80
N SER A 85 -7.63 -3.59 -5.30
CA SER A 85 -8.19 -3.51 -3.95
C SER A 85 -7.14 -3.69 -2.85
N ILE A 86 -5.96 -4.24 -3.17
CA ILE A 86 -4.83 -4.30 -2.25
C ILE A 86 -4.36 -2.87 -1.90
N GLY A 87 -4.40 -1.94 -2.87
CA GLY A 87 -4.08 -0.54 -2.67
C GLY A 87 -5.17 0.29 -1.97
N THR A 88 -6.20 -0.34 -1.40
CA THR A 88 -7.32 0.37 -0.76
C THR A 88 -6.88 1.42 0.26
N PRO A 89 -6.02 1.11 1.26
CA PRO A 89 -5.59 2.12 2.22
C PRO A 89 -4.95 3.38 1.59
N PRO A 90 -3.88 3.29 0.77
CA PRO A 90 -3.28 4.48 0.16
C PRO A 90 -4.18 5.18 -0.85
N LEU A 91 -5.05 4.46 -1.57
CA LEU A 91 -5.98 5.08 -2.53
C LEU A 91 -7.11 5.85 -1.82
N PHE A 92 -7.58 5.39 -0.66
CA PHE A 92 -8.57 6.13 0.11
C PHE A 92 -7.97 7.41 0.70
N VAL A 93 -6.74 7.35 1.21
CA VAL A 93 -5.99 8.55 1.62
C VAL A 93 -5.83 9.53 0.46
N LEU A 94 -5.47 9.05 -0.74
CA LEU A 94 -5.34 9.89 -1.93
C LEU A 94 -6.65 10.57 -2.32
N THR A 95 -7.77 9.86 -2.21
CA THR A 95 -9.12 10.42 -2.47
C THR A 95 -9.36 11.65 -1.60
N GLY A 96 -9.18 11.51 -0.27
CA GLY A 96 -9.42 12.62 0.66
C GLY A 96 -8.44 13.79 0.51
N VAL A 97 -7.15 13.51 0.35
CA VAL A 97 -6.15 14.56 0.09
C VAL A 97 -6.45 15.28 -1.23
N GLY A 98 -6.82 14.54 -2.28
CA GLY A 98 -7.15 15.10 -3.58
C GLY A 98 -8.38 16.00 -3.56
N LEU A 99 -9.46 15.57 -2.90
CA LEU A 99 -10.68 16.38 -2.75
C LEU A 99 -10.40 17.66 -1.94
N GLY A 100 -9.63 17.55 -0.86
CA GLY A 100 -9.20 18.70 -0.06
C GLY A 100 -8.38 19.71 -0.88
N LEU A 101 -7.40 19.24 -1.65
CA LEU A 101 -6.57 20.08 -2.52
C LEU A 101 -7.37 20.78 -3.63
N LEU A 102 -8.44 20.15 -4.12
CA LEU A 102 -9.32 20.71 -5.14
C LEU A 102 -10.46 21.56 -4.57
N HIS A 103 -10.54 21.71 -3.24
CA HIS A 103 -11.64 22.36 -2.54
C HIS A 103 -13.03 21.80 -2.93
N ILE A 104 -13.12 20.51 -3.20
CA ILE A 104 -14.36 19.82 -3.53
C ILE A 104 -15.03 19.35 -2.24
N HIS A 105 -16.21 19.91 -1.95
CA HIS A 105 -16.95 19.65 -0.71
C HIS A 105 -17.91 18.46 -0.85
N VAL A 106 -17.38 17.31 -1.29
CA VAL A 106 -18.12 16.04 -1.38
C VAL A 106 -17.46 15.05 -0.42
N SER A 107 -18.26 14.19 0.21
CA SER A 107 -17.74 13.14 1.10
C SER A 107 -16.79 12.20 0.35
N ASP A 108 -15.62 11.94 0.96
CA ASP A 108 -14.62 11.00 0.46
C ASP A 108 -15.23 9.60 0.26
N GLU A 109 -16.13 9.20 1.16
CA GLU A 109 -16.85 7.92 1.13
C GLU A 109 -17.75 7.82 -0.10
N LEU A 110 -18.48 8.88 -0.47
CA LEU A 110 -19.33 8.88 -1.65
C LEU A 110 -18.51 8.73 -2.94
N VAL A 111 -17.42 9.49 -3.07
CA VAL A 111 -16.51 9.40 -4.22
C VAL A 111 -15.87 8.01 -4.29
N TRP A 112 -15.49 7.46 -3.13
CA TRP A 112 -14.92 6.13 -3.01
C TRP A 112 -15.88 5.03 -3.45
N VAL A 113 -17.11 5.03 -2.92
CA VAL A 113 -18.15 4.07 -3.29
C VAL A 113 -18.46 4.16 -4.79
N ALA A 114 -18.65 5.37 -5.32
CA ALA A 114 -18.91 5.59 -6.74
C ALA A 114 -17.78 5.06 -7.63
N GLY A 115 -16.52 5.30 -7.23
CA GLY A 115 -15.34 4.80 -7.95
C GLY A 115 -15.29 3.28 -8.02
N TRP A 116 -15.56 2.59 -6.92
CA TRP A 116 -15.58 1.12 -6.89
C TRP A 116 -16.79 0.54 -7.63
N LEU A 117 -17.96 1.17 -7.57
CA LEU A 117 -19.12 0.76 -8.38
C LEU A 117 -18.82 0.90 -9.88
N ALA A 118 -18.16 1.99 -10.30
CA ALA A 118 -17.72 2.18 -11.68
C ALA A 118 -16.67 1.13 -12.09
N ALA A 119 -15.73 0.77 -11.22
CA ALA A 119 -14.74 -0.27 -11.47
C ALA A 119 -15.38 -1.67 -11.60
N CYS A 120 -16.38 -1.97 -10.77
CA CYS A 120 -17.21 -3.17 -10.89
C CYS A 120 -17.97 -3.21 -12.21
N LEU A 121 -18.62 -2.10 -12.60
CA LEU A 121 -19.31 -1.99 -13.88
C LEU A 121 -18.35 -2.21 -15.05
N TYR A 122 -17.16 -1.60 -15.02
CA TYR A 122 -16.12 -1.83 -16.02
C TYR A 122 -15.72 -3.31 -16.12
N ALA A 123 -15.61 -4.02 -15.00
CA ALA A 123 -15.35 -5.46 -15.01
C ALA A 123 -16.52 -6.23 -15.63
N LEU A 124 -17.76 -5.95 -15.21
CA LEU A 124 -18.98 -6.63 -15.68
C LEU A 124 -19.26 -6.43 -17.18
N LEU A 125 -18.88 -5.29 -17.74
CA LEU A 125 -19.02 -4.98 -19.17
C LEU A 125 -18.01 -5.74 -20.07
N ALA A 126 -17.10 -6.53 -19.51
CA ALA A 126 -16.21 -7.36 -20.33
C ALA A 126 -16.89 -8.65 -20.81
N GLY A 127 -16.58 -9.01 -22.05
CA GLY A 127 -16.99 -10.29 -22.63
C GLY A 127 -16.39 -11.51 -21.93
N GLU A 128 -17.08 -12.64 -22.05
CA GLU A 128 -16.68 -13.93 -21.48
C GLU A 128 -15.83 -14.78 -22.42
N GLN A 129 -15.59 -14.31 -23.64
CA GLN A 129 -14.75 -15.03 -24.59
C GLN A 129 -13.34 -15.19 -24.04
N GLU A 130 -12.83 -16.42 -24.06
CA GLU A 130 -11.47 -16.72 -23.66
C GLU A 130 -10.49 -15.97 -24.55
N ARG A 131 -9.47 -15.38 -23.92
CA ARG A 131 -8.41 -14.71 -24.66
C ARG A 131 -7.42 -15.74 -25.18
N PRO A 132 -6.83 -15.52 -26.36
CA PRO A 132 -5.71 -16.32 -26.81
C PRO A 132 -4.62 -16.36 -25.75
N ALA A 133 -3.93 -17.49 -25.63
CA ALA A 133 -2.79 -17.62 -24.75
C ALA A 133 -1.79 -16.48 -25.03
N THR A 134 -1.23 -15.90 -23.97
CA THR A 134 -0.36 -14.74 -24.08
C THR A 134 0.90 -15.10 -24.88
N SER A 135 1.25 -14.29 -25.89
CA SER A 135 2.36 -14.56 -26.83
C SER A 135 3.73 -14.72 -26.14
N ALA A 136 4.52 -15.71 -26.59
CA ALA A 136 5.89 -15.97 -26.14
C ALA A 136 6.84 -14.76 -26.26
N ALA A 137 6.56 -13.83 -27.18
CA ALA A 137 7.35 -12.61 -27.38
C ALA A 137 7.30 -11.63 -26.18
N MET A 138 6.37 -11.82 -25.23
CA MET A 138 6.28 -10.96 -24.04
C MET A 138 7.38 -11.24 -23.00
N VAL A 139 7.90 -12.47 -22.93
CA VAL A 139 8.81 -12.92 -21.86
C VAL A 139 10.14 -12.14 -21.82
N PRO A 140 10.86 -11.92 -22.94
CA PRO A 140 12.13 -11.19 -22.93
C PRO A 140 11.96 -9.71 -22.57
N SER A 141 10.82 -9.10 -22.95
CA SER A 141 10.54 -7.70 -22.64
C SER A 141 10.35 -7.50 -21.13
N ILE A 142 9.64 -8.42 -20.47
CA ILE A 142 9.40 -8.38 -19.03
C ILE A 142 10.72 -8.52 -18.27
N ALA A 143 11.62 -9.40 -18.68
CA ALA A 143 12.90 -9.61 -18.01
C ALA A 143 13.74 -8.32 -17.95
N ARG A 144 13.85 -7.58 -19.05
CA ARG A 144 14.57 -6.29 -19.09
C ARG A 144 13.97 -5.26 -18.13
N TRP A 145 12.64 -5.07 -18.18
CA TRP A 145 11.96 -4.11 -17.30
C TRP A 145 12.14 -4.45 -15.81
N ARG A 146 12.19 -5.74 -15.45
CA ARG A 146 12.47 -6.16 -14.07
C ARG A 146 13.87 -5.80 -13.61
N VAL A 147 14.88 -5.98 -14.47
CA VAL A 147 16.27 -5.65 -14.14
C VAL A 147 16.41 -4.16 -13.90
N THR A 148 15.89 -3.33 -14.82
CA THR A 148 15.95 -1.86 -14.66
C THR A 148 15.18 -1.40 -13.42
N HIS A 149 14.01 -1.99 -13.15
CA HIS A 149 13.25 -1.74 -11.92
C HIS A 149 14.07 -2.08 -10.66
N GLY A 150 14.72 -3.25 -10.64
CA GLY A 150 15.56 -3.69 -9.52
C GLY A 150 16.79 -2.80 -9.28
N ILE A 151 17.47 -2.35 -10.34
CA ILE A 151 18.63 -1.45 -10.23
C ILE A 151 18.21 -0.10 -9.62
N ALA A 152 17.14 0.50 -10.12
CA ALA A 152 16.64 1.75 -9.56
C ALA A 152 16.14 1.57 -8.11
N ALA A 153 15.58 0.41 -7.77
CA ALA A 153 15.16 0.11 -6.40
C ALA A 153 16.36 -0.01 -5.44
N ALA A 154 17.50 -0.54 -5.90
CA ALA A 154 18.73 -0.62 -5.10
C ALA A 154 19.27 0.77 -4.72
N VAL A 155 19.12 1.78 -5.58
CA VAL A 155 19.51 3.16 -5.27
C VAL A 155 18.55 3.78 -4.24
N ILE A 156 17.24 3.59 -4.44
CA ILE A 156 16.19 4.09 -3.52
C ILE A 156 16.29 3.42 -2.13
N LEU A 157 16.79 2.18 -2.07
CA LEU A 157 16.92 1.42 -0.82
C LEU A 157 17.73 2.18 0.24
N LEU A 158 18.75 2.94 -0.15
CA LEU A 158 19.55 3.75 0.78
C LEU A 158 18.68 4.80 1.49
N TYR A 159 17.84 5.50 0.73
CA TYR A 159 16.89 6.46 1.27
C TYR A 159 15.83 5.77 2.14
N VAL A 160 15.25 4.66 1.67
CA VAL A 160 14.23 3.92 2.43
C VAL A 160 14.78 3.41 3.75
N ALA A 161 16.00 2.85 3.76
CA ALA A 161 16.64 2.38 4.98
C ALA A 161 16.83 3.53 5.98
N PHE A 162 17.40 4.66 5.55
CA PHE A 162 17.53 5.85 6.39
C PHE A 162 16.17 6.33 6.91
N HIS A 163 15.17 6.42 6.03
CA HIS A 163 13.84 6.93 6.34
C HIS A 163 13.12 6.08 7.39
N LEU A 164 13.14 4.76 7.22
CA LEU A 164 12.55 3.82 8.20
C LEU A 164 13.33 3.81 9.52
N THR A 165 14.66 3.86 9.48
CA THR A 165 15.48 3.99 10.71
C THR A 165 15.14 5.27 11.45
N ASN A 166 15.03 6.40 10.76
CA ASN A 166 14.67 7.66 11.38
C ASN A 166 13.29 7.57 12.07
N HIS A 167 12.29 6.97 11.41
CA HIS A 167 10.98 6.73 12.02
C HIS A 167 11.03 5.80 13.24
N LEU A 168 11.85 4.73 13.21
CA LEU A 168 12.06 3.85 14.37
C LEU A 168 12.66 4.61 15.56
N LEU A 169 13.57 5.54 15.31
CA LEU A 169 14.16 6.37 16.37
C LEU A 169 13.14 7.29 17.05
N GLY A 170 11.94 7.46 16.48
CA GLY A 170 10.82 8.12 17.14
C GLY A 170 10.35 7.41 18.42
N LEU A 171 10.63 6.12 18.58
CA LEU A 171 10.42 5.40 19.86
C LEU A 171 11.29 5.96 20.99
N LEU A 172 12.44 6.55 20.67
CA LEU A 172 13.32 7.23 21.62
C LEU A 172 12.90 8.69 21.88
N GLY A 173 11.86 9.18 21.19
CA GLY A 173 11.32 10.52 21.35
C GLY A 173 11.34 11.38 20.07
N PRO A 174 10.44 12.36 19.96
CA PRO A 174 10.39 13.30 18.83
C PRO A 174 11.70 14.05 18.61
N GLU A 175 12.46 14.34 19.67
CA GLU A 175 13.71 15.10 19.63
C GLU A 175 14.82 14.30 18.94
N VAL A 176 14.94 13.00 19.25
CA VAL A 176 15.92 12.10 18.63
C VAL A 176 15.60 11.91 17.15
N HIS A 177 14.32 11.64 16.84
CA HIS A 177 13.84 11.62 15.46
C HIS A 177 14.17 12.93 14.73
N ALA A 178 13.90 14.09 15.35
CA ALA A 178 14.13 15.40 14.72
C ALA A 178 15.62 15.67 14.47
N ALA A 179 16.50 15.29 15.41
CA ALA A 179 17.94 15.45 15.25
C ALA A 179 18.48 14.65 14.06
N VAL A 180 18.13 13.36 13.97
CA VAL A 180 18.56 12.50 12.86
C VAL A 180 17.92 12.93 11.54
N MET A 181 16.62 13.28 11.56
CA MET A 181 15.93 13.83 10.41
C MET A 181 16.64 15.08 9.88
N LYS A 182 17.02 16.02 10.74
CA LYS A 182 17.71 17.25 10.34
C LYS A 182 19.03 16.95 9.64
N MET A 183 19.81 15.98 10.14
CA MET A 183 21.03 15.52 9.47
C MET A 183 20.73 14.99 8.07
N GLY A 184 19.78 14.06 7.94
CA GLY A 184 19.42 13.49 6.64
C GLY A 184 18.90 14.52 5.65
N ARG A 185 18.11 15.50 6.12
CA ARG A 185 17.53 16.56 5.28
C ARG A 185 18.59 17.40 4.56
N THR A 186 19.80 17.53 5.11
CA THR A 186 20.91 18.20 4.41
C THR A 186 21.28 17.52 3.09
N VAL A 187 21.01 16.21 2.99
CA VAL A 187 21.30 15.39 1.81
C VAL A 187 20.04 15.23 0.97
N TYR A 188 19.00 14.58 1.50
CA TYR A 188 17.84 14.16 0.69
C TYR A 188 16.86 15.28 0.35
N ARG A 189 16.95 16.45 1.01
CA ARG A 189 16.20 17.67 0.62
C ARG A 189 17.05 18.69 -0.14
N SER A 190 18.24 18.31 -0.59
CA SER A 190 19.05 19.19 -1.46
C SER A 190 18.37 19.38 -2.82
N SER A 191 18.70 20.47 -3.51
CA SER A 191 18.15 20.84 -4.82
C SER A 191 18.44 19.82 -5.92
N VAL A 192 19.37 18.88 -5.71
CA VAL A 192 19.73 17.82 -6.65
C VAL A 192 19.16 16.47 -6.22
N VAL A 193 19.36 16.08 -4.97
CA VAL A 193 18.97 14.73 -4.50
C VAL A 193 17.45 14.61 -4.37
N GLU A 194 16.75 15.64 -3.90
CA GLU A 194 15.29 15.62 -3.74
C GLU A 194 14.58 15.32 -5.07
N PRO A 195 14.79 16.08 -6.17
CA PRO A 195 14.15 15.78 -7.44
C PRO A 195 14.62 14.45 -8.05
N ALA A 196 15.89 14.06 -7.85
CA ALA A 196 16.38 12.77 -8.34
C ALA A 196 15.67 11.58 -7.65
N LEU A 197 15.50 11.64 -6.33
CA LEU A 197 14.76 10.63 -5.57
C LEU A 197 13.29 10.57 -6.01
N VAL A 198 12.64 11.73 -6.17
CA VAL A 198 11.26 11.79 -6.67
C VAL A 198 11.15 11.17 -8.06
N ALA A 199 12.04 11.52 -8.99
CA ALA A 199 12.06 10.95 -10.34
C ALA A 199 12.27 9.42 -10.32
N LEU A 200 13.19 8.92 -9.47
CA LEU A 200 13.42 7.50 -9.28
C LEU A 200 12.19 6.77 -8.71
N MET A 201 11.50 7.37 -7.73
CA MET A 201 10.28 6.80 -7.18
C MET A 201 9.14 6.78 -8.21
N LEU A 202 8.94 7.85 -8.97
CA LEU A 202 7.95 7.88 -10.06
C LEU A 202 8.28 6.87 -11.17
N PHE A 203 9.57 6.69 -11.47
CA PHE A 203 10.03 5.64 -12.36
C PHE A 203 9.71 4.23 -11.82
N GLN A 204 9.90 3.97 -10.51
CA GLN A 204 9.50 2.72 -9.88
C GLN A 204 8.00 2.47 -10.04
N VAL A 205 7.17 3.49 -9.82
CA VAL A 205 5.71 3.40 -10.01
C VAL A 205 5.39 3.04 -11.46
N ALA A 206 5.91 3.79 -12.43
CA ALA A 206 5.60 3.58 -13.84
C ALA A 206 6.00 2.18 -14.34
N VAL A 207 7.23 1.75 -14.03
CA VAL A 207 7.71 0.42 -14.44
C VAL A 207 7.01 -0.69 -13.65
N GLY A 208 6.77 -0.49 -12.34
CA GLY A 208 6.06 -1.43 -11.49
C GLY A 208 4.63 -1.68 -11.96
N VAL A 209 3.87 -0.62 -12.27
CA VAL A 209 2.51 -0.72 -12.83
C VAL A 209 2.54 -1.44 -14.18
N ARG A 210 3.51 -1.13 -15.05
CA ARG A 210 3.70 -1.85 -16.32
C ARG A 210 3.93 -3.35 -16.09
N LEU A 211 4.80 -3.71 -15.15
CA LEU A 211 5.08 -5.11 -14.80
C LEU A 211 3.83 -5.80 -14.23
N ALA A 212 3.13 -5.16 -13.28
CA ALA A 212 1.89 -5.67 -12.70
C ALA A 212 0.81 -5.89 -13.76
N TRP A 213 0.66 -4.97 -14.71
CA TRP A 213 -0.28 -5.09 -15.82
C TRP A 213 0.02 -6.31 -16.71
N ARG A 214 1.30 -6.53 -17.01
CA ARG A 214 1.76 -7.65 -17.85
C ARG A 214 1.69 -8.99 -17.12
N TRP A 215 2.01 -9.02 -15.83
CA TRP A 215 1.97 -10.25 -15.04
C TRP A 215 0.59 -10.65 -14.56
N SER A 216 -0.33 -9.70 -14.37
CA SER A 216 -1.71 -10.01 -14.00
C SER A 216 -2.46 -10.86 -15.05
N SER A 217 -2.01 -10.85 -16.32
CA SER A 217 -2.55 -11.70 -17.38
C SER A 217 -1.93 -13.09 -17.49
N LEU A 218 -0.91 -13.39 -16.68
CA LEU A 218 -0.23 -14.68 -16.68
C LEU A 218 -0.61 -15.50 -15.44
N PRO A 219 -0.59 -16.84 -15.52
CA PRO A 219 -0.58 -17.67 -14.32
C PRO A 219 0.52 -17.25 -13.36
N ALA A 220 0.18 -17.26 -12.07
CA ALA A 220 1.07 -16.89 -10.99
C ALA A 220 0.89 -17.85 -9.83
N ASP A 221 2.01 -18.22 -9.19
CA ASP A 221 2.03 -18.85 -7.87
C ASP A 221 1.82 -17.79 -6.78
N ALA A 222 1.72 -18.24 -5.52
CA ALA A 222 1.49 -17.35 -4.38
C ALA A 222 2.57 -16.26 -4.23
N PHE A 223 3.84 -16.60 -4.49
CA PHE A 223 4.96 -15.64 -4.41
C PHE A 223 4.84 -14.54 -5.46
N ARG A 224 4.49 -14.90 -6.70
CA ARG A 224 4.27 -13.93 -7.78
C ARG A 224 3.04 -13.07 -7.52
N VAL A 225 1.94 -13.65 -7.03
CA VAL A 225 0.74 -12.89 -6.63
C VAL A 225 1.10 -11.87 -5.55
N PHE A 226 1.85 -12.29 -4.52
CA PHE A 226 2.30 -11.39 -3.47
C PHE A 226 3.23 -10.27 -3.98
N GLN A 227 4.19 -10.57 -4.87
CA GLN A 227 5.04 -9.52 -5.47
C GLN A 227 4.22 -8.51 -6.27
N ILE A 228 3.25 -8.98 -7.07
CA ILE A 228 2.38 -8.07 -7.85
C ILE A 228 1.54 -7.23 -6.91
N GLY A 229 0.89 -7.86 -5.92
CA GLY A 229 0.01 -7.18 -4.97
C GLY A 229 0.74 -6.14 -4.14
N SER A 230 1.86 -6.51 -3.53
CA SER A 230 2.72 -5.56 -2.80
C SER A 230 3.22 -4.42 -3.69
N GLY A 231 3.54 -4.70 -4.97
CA GLY A 231 3.92 -3.66 -5.93
C GLY A 231 2.78 -2.71 -6.28
N VAL A 232 1.54 -3.20 -6.40
CA VAL A 232 0.35 -2.36 -6.61
C VAL A 232 0.05 -1.50 -5.37
N TYR A 233 0.16 -2.08 -4.17
CA TYR A 233 0.08 -1.31 -2.93
C TYR A 233 1.11 -0.18 -2.92
N LEU A 234 2.38 -0.50 -3.19
CA LEU A 234 3.47 0.47 -3.18
C LEU A 234 3.34 1.54 -4.26
N ALA A 235 2.82 1.18 -5.44
CA ALA A 235 2.55 2.15 -6.49
C ALA A 235 1.55 3.21 -6.01
N ALA A 236 0.44 2.77 -5.40
CA ALA A 236 -0.52 3.69 -4.79
C ALA A 236 0.10 4.45 -3.62
N PHE A 237 0.79 3.76 -2.71
CA PHE A 237 1.42 4.35 -1.53
C PHE A 237 2.42 5.45 -1.89
N ILE A 238 3.33 5.22 -2.84
CA ILE A 238 4.33 6.21 -3.26
C ILE A 238 3.64 7.46 -3.82
N VAL A 239 2.66 7.30 -4.71
CA VAL A 239 1.92 8.43 -5.29
C VAL A 239 1.21 9.23 -4.20
N THR A 240 0.48 8.55 -3.31
CA THR A 240 -0.22 9.18 -2.20
C THR A 240 0.74 9.87 -1.25
N HIS A 241 1.78 9.17 -0.79
CA HIS A 241 2.72 9.65 0.22
C HIS A 241 3.53 10.85 -0.29
N LEU A 242 3.98 10.81 -1.55
CA LEU A 242 4.65 11.95 -2.17
C LEU A 242 3.68 13.13 -2.34
N ASN A 243 2.43 12.90 -2.76
CA ASN A 243 1.44 13.96 -2.88
C ASN A 243 1.18 14.64 -1.52
N SER A 244 0.94 13.85 -0.47
CA SER A 244 0.70 14.38 0.87
C SER A 244 1.89 15.20 1.39
N ALA A 245 3.12 14.70 1.25
CA ALA A 245 4.30 15.37 1.80
C ALA A 245 4.76 16.59 0.97
N PHE A 246 4.79 16.46 -0.36
CA PHE A 246 5.34 17.51 -1.22
C PHE A 246 4.29 18.52 -1.68
N VAL A 247 3.12 18.04 -2.08
CA VAL A 247 2.08 18.91 -2.65
C VAL A 247 1.22 19.48 -1.53
N SER A 248 0.52 18.63 -0.79
CA SER A 248 -0.40 19.08 0.26
C SER A 248 0.34 19.80 1.38
N ALA A 249 1.24 19.14 2.09
CA ALA A 249 1.90 19.73 3.24
C ALA A 249 2.81 20.91 2.85
N ARG A 250 3.81 20.68 1.99
CA ARG A 250 4.86 21.69 1.72
C ARG A 250 4.45 22.79 0.75
N ALA A 251 3.91 22.42 -0.42
CA ALA A 251 3.65 23.39 -1.48
C ALA A 251 2.37 24.21 -1.25
N VAL A 252 1.31 23.58 -0.73
CA VAL A 252 0.00 24.22 -0.54
C VAL A 252 -0.19 24.75 0.88
N HIS A 253 0.03 23.92 1.91
CA HIS A 253 -0.22 24.31 3.30
C HIS A 253 0.98 24.90 4.03
N HIS A 254 2.17 24.90 3.40
CA HIS A 254 3.43 25.39 3.98
C HIS A 254 3.79 24.77 5.35
N ILE A 255 3.38 23.51 5.58
CA ILE A 255 3.64 22.73 6.78
C ILE A 255 4.98 21.98 6.61
N ASP A 256 5.82 22.01 7.65
CA ASP A 256 7.02 21.17 7.68
C ASP A 256 6.64 19.70 7.96
N THR A 257 7.15 18.79 7.15
CA THR A 257 6.87 17.34 7.26
C THR A 257 7.73 16.69 8.34
N ASN A 258 7.54 17.12 9.58
CA ASN A 258 8.25 16.69 10.78
C ASN A 258 7.49 15.59 11.53
N TRP A 259 7.91 15.30 12.77
CA TRP A 259 7.25 14.29 13.61
C TRP A 259 5.79 14.63 13.91
N ASP A 260 5.48 15.89 14.21
CA ASP A 260 4.12 16.33 14.55
C ASP A 260 3.17 16.09 13.38
N TRP A 261 3.60 16.46 12.17
CA TRP A 261 2.85 16.16 10.95
C TRP A 261 2.67 14.66 10.73
N ALA A 262 3.72 13.85 10.92
CA ALA A 262 3.67 12.41 10.70
C ALA A 262 2.81 11.65 11.74
N SER A 263 2.76 12.15 12.98
CA SER A 263 2.00 11.56 14.09
C SER A 263 0.57 12.12 14.20
N GLY A 264 0.21 13.11 13.39
CA GLY A 264 -1.10 13.76 13.44
C GLY A 264 -1.29 14.62 14.70
N ALA A 265 -0.21 15.16 15.27
CA ALA A 265 -0.27 15.99 16.46
C ALA A 265 -1.09 17.27 16.22
N PRO A 266 -1.78 17.80 17.25
CA PRO A 266 -1.82 17.31 18.63
C PRO A 266 -2.82 16.18 18.88
N THR A 267 -3.77 15.93 17.97
CA THR A 267 -4.86 14.96 18.16
C THR A 267 -4.40 13.50 18.10
N GLY A 268 -3.35 13.24 17.33
CA GLY A 268 -2.80 11.91 17.08
C GLY A 268 -3.55 11.13 16.00
N LEU A 269 -2.98 10.00 15.59
CA LEU A 269 -3.53 9.16 14.52
C LEU A 269 -4.83 8.42 14.89
N ILE A 270 -5.13 8.25 16.18
CA ILE A 270 -6.24 7.40 16.64
C ILE A 270 -7.54 8.18 16.80
N HIS A 271 -7.47 9.38 17.38
CA HIS A 271 -8.66 10.11 17.83
C HIS A 271 -9.21 11.09 16.79
N ASP A 272 -8.47 11.36 15.72
CA ASP A 272 -8.95 12.20 14.62
C ASP A 272 -9.62 11.36 13.53
N ALA A 273 -10.85 11.75 13.16
CA ALA A 273 -11.67 11.05 12.17
C ALA A 273 -11.00 11.00 10.80
N TRP A 274 -10.24 12.04 10.45
CA TRP A 274 -9.45 12.01 9.24
C TRP A 274 -8.23 11.09 9.43
N SER A 275 -7.40 11.32 10.45
CA SER A 275 -6.07 10.72 10.60
C SER A 275 -6.06 9.21 10.83
N ILE A 276 -7.16 8.61 11.27
CA ILE A 276 -7.23 7.15 11.41
C ILE A 276 -6.92 6.41 10.10
N ARG A 277 -7.21 7.02 8.94
CA ARG A 277 -6.85 6.46 7.62
C ARG A 277 -5.35 6.25 7.44
N LEU A 278 -4.52 7.02 8.17
CA LEU A 278 -3.07 6.95 8.10
C LEU A 278 -2.51 5.71 8.79
N VAL A 279 -3.19 5.14 9.78
CA VAL A 279 -2.71 3.96 10.52
C VAL A 279 -2.49 2.76 9.60
N PRO A 280 -3.52 2.22 8.89
CA PRO A 280 -3.31 1.14 7.93
C PRO A 280 -2.46 1.59 6.73
N HIS A 281 -2.53 2.85 6.31
CA HIS A 281 -1.72 3.37 5.20
C HIS A 281 -0.20 3.32 5.51
N TYR A 282 0.23 3.79 6.68
CA TYR A 282 1.64 3.75 7.08
C TYR A 282 2.10 2.35 7.47
N ALA A 283 1.32 1.64 8.30
CA ALA A 283 1.68 0.30 8.75
C ALA A 283 1.95 -0.64 7.56
N LEU A 284 1.02 -0.66 6.60
CA LEU A 284 1.15 -1.51 5.42
C LEU A 284 2.14 -0.94 4.41
N GLY A 285 2.35 0.38 4.34
CA GLY A 285 3.41 1.00 3.55
C GLY A 285 4.80 0.48 3.95
N VAL A 286 5.09 0.51 5.26
CA VAL A 286 6.34 -0.03 5.82
C VAL A 286 6.44 -1.54 5.60
N PHE A 287 5.38 -2.29 5.90
CA PHE A 287 5.37 -3.74 5.71
C PHE A 287 5.60 -4.12 4.24
N PHE A 288 4.84 -3.54 3.31
CA PHE A 288 4.92 -3.90 1.90
C PHE A 288 6.21 -3.43 1.25
N VAL A 289 6.84 -2.31 1.65
CA VAL A 289 8.13 -1.92 1.05
C VAL A 289 9.20 -2.96 1.38
N LEU A 290 9.27 -3.40 2.65
CA LEU A 290 10.21 -4.43 3.08
C LEU A 290 9.88 -5.81 2.51
N ALA A 291 8.60 -6.18 2.49
CA ALA A 291 8.16 -7.46 1.94
C ALA A 291 8.33 -7.54 0.41
N HIS A 292 8.16 -6.41 -0.32
CA HIS A 292 8.38 -6.33 -1.76
C HIS A 292 9.87 -6.49 -2.11
N LEU A 293 10.76 -5.87 -1.30
CA LEU A 293 12.20 -6.05 -1.41
C LEU A 293 12.62 -7.49 -1.13
N ALA A 294 12.08 -8.12 -0.07
CA ALA A 294 12.33 -9.53 0.24
C ALA A 294 11.86 -10.45 -0.90
N SER A 295 10.73 -10.13 -1.54
CA SER A 295 10.20 -10.87 -2.69
C SER A 295 11.09 -10.72 -3.93
N GLY A 296 11.64 -9.52 -4.17
CA GLY A 296 12.64 -9.27 -5.20
C GLY A 296 13.93 -10.05 -4.96
N LEU A 297 14.46 -9.98 -3.72
CA LEU A 297 15.64 -10.71 -3.30
C LEU A 297 15.48 -12.22 -3.47
N ARG A 298 14.33 -12.79 -3.07
CA ARG A 298 14.02 -14.20 -3.32
C ARG A 298 14.21 -14.59 -4.78
N GLY A 299 13.70 -13.76 -5.70
CA GLY A 299 13.87 -13.99 -7.14
C GLY A 299 15.32 -13.92 -7.60
N ILE A 300 16.12 -13.02 -7.03
CA ILE A 300 17.55 -12.90 -7.32
C ILE A 300 18.31 -14.12 -6.80
N LEU A 301 18.06 -14.54 -5.56
CA LEU A 301 18.75 -15.68 -4.93
C LEU A 301 18.54 -16.98 -5.72
N ILE A 302 17.29 -17.26 -6.13
CA ILE A 302 16.98 -18.44 -6.95
C ILE A 302 17.69 -18.36 -8.31
N ALA A 303 17.73 -17.18 -8.93
CA ALA A 303 18.42 -16.99 -10.21
C ALA A 303 19.95 -17.20 -10.11
N HIS A 304 20.53 -17.05 -8.91
CA HIS A 304 21.95 -17.29 -8.63
C HIS A 304 22.21 -18.66 -7.98
N GLY A 305 21.29 -19.62 -8.16
CA GLY A 305 21.50 -21.02 -7.78
C GLY A 305 21.21 -21.37 -6.33
N MET A 306 20.68 -20.43 -5.52
CA MET A 306 20.25 -20.76 -4.17
C MET A 306 19.06 -21.72 -4.19
N ALA A 307 19.09 -22.74 -3.33
CA ALA A 307 17.97 -23.66 -3.18
C ALA A 307 16.66 -22.93 -2.84
N THR A 308 15.58 -23.25 -3.55
CA THR A 308 14.27 -22.60 -3.40
C THR A 308 13.76 -22.62 -1.96
N ALA A 309 13.99 -23.71 -1.22
CA ALA A 309 13.61 -23.81 0.19
C ALA A 309 14.30 -22.77 1.07
N VAL A 310 15.59 -22.50 0.83
CA VAL A 310 16.37 -21.50 1.56
C VAL A 310 15.89 -20.09 1.20
N ALA A 311 15.71 -19.81 -0.10
CA ALA A 311 15.18 -18.53 -0.57
C ALA A 311 13.77 -18.25 -0.02
N ASN A 312 12.91 -19.27 0.11
CA ASN A 312 11.59 -19.16 0.74
C ASN A 312 11.67 -18.82 2.23
N ARG A 313 12.63 -19.42 2.97
CA ARG A 313 12.85 -19.10 4.38
C ARG A 313 13.31 -17.66 4.56
N ILE A 314 14.29 -17.21 3.77
CA ILE A 314 14.76 -15.82 3.78
C ILE A 314 13.62 -14.86 3.49
N TRP A 315 12.77 -15.18 2.51
CA TRP A 315 11.58 -14.41 2.19
C TRP A 315 10.62 -14.31 3.39
N ALA A 316 10.28 -15.44 4.02
CA ALA A 316 9.38 -15.48 5.16
C ALA A 316 9.94 -14.70 6.37
N THR A 317 11.25 -14.84 6.65
CA THR A 317 11.93 -14.06 7.68
C THR A 317 11.88 -12.56 7.36
N GLY A 318 12.08 -12.17 6.10
CA GLY A 318 11.96 -10.79 5.66
C GLY A 318 10.56 -10.21 5.87
N LEU A 319 9.51 -10.99 5.60
CA LEU A 319 8.13 -10.59 5.90
C LEU A 319 7.90 -10.40 7.40
N GLY A 320 8.36 -11.34 8.23
CA GLY A 320 8.26 -11.26 9.68
C GLY A 320 8.98 -10.03 10.25
N ALA A 321 10.22 -9.79 9.82
CA ALA A 321 10.99 -8.61 10.20
C ALA A 321 10.31 -7.31 9.76
N GLY A 322 9.77 -7.27 8.54
CA GLY A 322 9.03 -6.12 8.03
C GLY A 322 7.77 -5.81 8.85
N ALA A 323 7.05 -6.84 9.28
CA ALA A 323 5.87 -6.68 10.15
C ALA A 323 6.26 -6.13 11.53
N LEU A 324 7.34 -6.64 12.14
CA LEU A 324 7.84 -6.15 13.43
C LEU A 324 8.29 -4.69 13.34
N ILE A 325 8.99 -4.30 12.27
CA ILE A 325 9.40 -2.90 12.04
C ILE A 325 8.18 -2.00 11.86
N ALA A 326 7.19 -2.44 11.07
CA ALA A 326 5.95 -1.68 10.89
C ALA A 326 5.22 -1.46 12.22
N ILE A 327 5.07 -2.51 13.04
CA ILE A 327 4.47 -2.40 14.38
C ILE A 327 5.26 -1.42 15.24
N ALA A 328 6.58 -1.54 15.31
CA ALA A 328 7.43 -0.67 16.11
C ALA A 328 7.30 0.81 15.70
N ILE A 329 7.36 1.12 14.40
CA ILE A 329 7.18 2.49 13.89
C ILE A 329 5.79 3.01 14.25
N MET A 330 4.74 2.22 14.02
CA MET A 330 3.37 2.64 14.29
C MET A 330 3.11 2.84 15.78
N SER A 331 3.66 1.99 16.65
CA SER A 331 3.62 2.18 18.09
C SER A 331 4.25 3.52 18.49
N GLY A 332 5.41 3.86 17.91
CA GLY A 332 6.04 5.16 18.12
C GLY A 332 5.17 6.34 17.67
N LEU A 333 4.61 6.27 16.46
CA LEU A 333 3.73 7.31 15.93
C LEU A 333 2.42 7.46 16.73
N CYS A 334 1.93 6.38 17.34
CA CYS A 334 0.78 6.41 18.25
C CYS A 334 1.14 6.76 19.71
N GLY A 335 2.40 7.11 20.00
CA GLY A 335 2.81 7.66 21.29
C GLY A 335 3.61 6.73 22.21
N ALA A 336 3.85 5.47 21.85
CA ALA A 336 4.68 4.57 22.65
C ALA A 336 6.16 5.02 22.65
N ARG A 337 6.86 4.82 23.78
CA ARG A 337 8.27 5.19 23.98
C ARG A 337 9.03 4.08 24.71
N ILE A 338 10.35 4.06 24.57
CA ILE A 338 11.27 3.16 25.29
C ILE A 338 12.34 3.94 26.04
#